data_AF-A0A524NMU6-F1
#
_entry.id   AF-A0A524NMU6-F1
#
_cell.length_a   1.000
_cell.length_b   1.000
_cell.length_c   1.000
_cell.angle_alpha   90.00
_cell.angle_beta   90.00
_cell.angle_gamma   90.00
#
_symmetry.space_group_name_H-M   'P 1'
#
loop_
_entity.id
_entity.type
_entity.pdbx_description
1 polymer ?
#
loop_
_entity_poly.entity_id
_entity_poly.type
_entity_poly.pdbx_seq_one_letter_code
_entity_poly.pdbx_strand_id
1 'polypeptide(L)'
;MKGTGKVTCSNGDSAEVELSSHGGGFTIGKSDIIDGTGTFSEVKDISEIYGTYAQAEASAGATKGGQAQAMTKGEISLAIAGSGRGWDVGVTLGGFTIKKKE
;
A
#
# COMPACT_ATOMS: atom_id res chain seq x y z
N MET A 1 10.67 -3.15 -3.81
CA MET A 1 10.04 -4.39 -4.34
C MET A 1 9.05 -4.02 -5.44
N LYS A 2 8.62 -5.00 -6.24
CA LYS A 2 7.48 -4.86 -7.16
C LYS A 2 6.39 -5.85 -6.78
N GLY A 3 5.15 -5.44 -6.88
CA GLY A 3 3.96 -6.27 -6.69
C GLY A 3 2.91 -5.93 -7.72
N THR A 4 1.89 -6.76 -7.85
CA THR A 4 0.71 -6.45 -8.67
C THR A 4 -0.53 -6.60 -7.82
N GLY A 5 -1.60 -5.90 -8.19
CA GLY A 5 -2.86 -5.96 -7.48
C GLY A 5 -4.02 -5.55 -8.38
N LYS A 6 -5.22 -5.65 -7.82
CA LYS A 6 -6.44 -5.16 -8.44
C LYS A 6 -7.10 -4.18 -7.49
N VAL A 7 -7.42 -2.99 -7.98
CA VAL A 7 -8.22 -2.00 -7.25
C VAL A 7 -9.64 -2.08 -7.79
N THR A 8 -10.61 -1.97 -6.89
CA THR A 8 -12.03 -1.96 -7.24
C THR A 8 -12.70 -0.82 -6.49
N CYS A 9 -13.44 0.01 -7.23
CA CYS A 9 -14.20 1.13 -6.71
C CYS A 9 -15.65 0.70 -6.45
N SER A 10 -16.33 1.42 -5.55
CA SER A 10 -17.73 1.13 -5.19
C SER A 10 -18.72 1.35 -6.34
N ASN A 11 -18.34 2.13 -7.35
CA ASN A 11 -19.11 2.35 -8.57
C ASN A 11 -19.01 1.18 -9.59
N GLY A 12 -18.20 0.15 -9.29
CA GLY A 12 -17.99 -1.01 -10.14
C GLY A 12 -16.74 -0.95 -11.03
N ASP A 13 -16.03 0.17 -11.05
CA ASP A 13 -14.78 0.29 -11.81
C ASP A 13 -13.69 -0.58 -11.18
N SER A 14 -12.85 -1.16 -12.03
CA SER A 14 -11.68 -1.91 -11.57
C SER A 14 -10.47 -1.64 -12.45
N ALA A 15 -9.30 -1.67 -11.82
CA ALA A 15 -8.02 -1.43 -12.49
C ALA A 15 -6.97 -2.41 -11.97
N GLU A 16 -6.21 -3.00 -12.90
CA GLU A 16 -4.99 -3.71 -12.55
C GLU A 16 -3.84 -2.73 -12.32
N VAL A 17 -3.11 -2.93 -11.23
CA VAL A 17 -2.07 -2.01 -10.79
C VAL A 17 -0.74 -2.73 -10.56
N GLU A 18 0.36 -2.05 -10.88
CA GLU A 18 1.70 -2.41 -10.42
C GLU A 18 2.06 -1.55 -9.21
N LEU A 19 2.51 -2.19 -8.14
CA LEU A 19 2.93 -1.57 -6.89
C LEU A 19 4.46 -1.59 -6.81
N SER A 20 5.07 -0.46 -6.50
CA SER A 20 6.53 -0.36 -6.33
C SER A 20 6.86 0.25 -4.97
N SER A 21 7.44 -0.53 -4.06
CA SER A 21 7.80 -0.05 -2.73
C SER A 21 9.14 0.69 -2.72
N HIS A 22 9.16 1.83 -2.03
CA HIS A 22 10.31 2.68 -1.80
C HIS A 22 10.64 2.61 -0.30
N GLY A 23 11.55 1.70 0.07
CA GLY A 23 11.99 1.53 1.45
C GLY A 23 13.20 2.41 1.77
N GLY A 24 13.13 3.18 2.86
CA GLY A 24 14.26 3.87 3.46
C GLY A 24 14.84 3.03 4.60
N GLY A 25 15.87 2.23 4.32
CA GLY A 25 16.67 1.56 5.35
C GLY A 25 16.47 0.04 5.44
N PHE A 26 17.61 -0.66 5.39
CA PHE A 26 17.83 -2.07 5.79
C PHE A 26 16.81 -3.14 5.39
N THR A 27 16.26 -3.08 4.18
CA THR A 27 15.58 -4.25 3.59
C THR A 27 16.61 -5.16 2.92
N ILE A 28 17.55 -5.72 3.69
CA ILE A 28 18.42 -6.80 3.23
C ILE A 28 17.59 -8.08 3.23
N GLY A 29 16.85 -8.30 2.14
CA GLY A 29 16.10 -9.53 1.90
C GLY A 29 14.85 -9.27 1.08
N LYS A 30 14.57 -10.17 0.12
CA LYS A 30 13.28 -10.26 -0.59
C LYS A 30 12.17 -10.34 0.46
N SER A 31 11.56 -9.21 0.78
CA SER A 31 10.33 -9.20 1.56
C SER A 31 9.20 -9.44 0.57
N ASP A 32 8.25 -10.30 0.92
CA ASP A 32 7.04 -10.52 0.14
C ASP A 32 5.88 -10.13 1.05
N ILE A 33 5.10 -9.13 0.61
CA ILE A 33 3.80 -8.89 1.20
C ILE A 33 2.84 -9.81 0.46
N ILE A 34 2.24 -10.75 1.18
CA ILE A 34 1.31 -11.73 0.64
C ILE A 34 -0.06 -11.36 1.22
N ASP A 35 -1.06 -11.16 0.35
CA ASP A 35 -2.44 -10.83 0.75
C ASP A 35 -2.61 -9.51 1.53
N GLY A 36 -1.94 -8.45 1.08
CA GLY A 36 -2.23 -7.09 1.55
C GLY A 36 -3.58 -6.59 1.02
N THR A 37 -4.43 -6.10 1.92
CA THR A 37 -5.70 -5.42 1.59
C THR A 37 -5.58 -3.93 1.90
N GLY A 38 -6.22 -3.09 1.09
CA GLY A 38 -6.16 -1.64 1.27
C GLY A 38 -7.47 -0.98 0.91
N THR A 39 -7.82 0.07 1.65
CA THR A 39 -9.01 0.89 1.40
C THR A 39 -8.59 2.32 1.13
N PHE A 40 -8.98 2.83 -0.03
CA PHE A 40 -8.81 4.24 -0.39
C PHE A 40 -9.98 5.07 0.12
N SER A 41 -9.70 6.32 0.51
CA SER A 41 -10.69 7.33 0.87
C SER A 41 -10.44 8.59 0.05
N GLU A 42 -11.50 9.36 -0.20
CA GLU A 42 -11.45 10.64 -0.94
C GLU A 42 -11.04 10.51 -2.43
N VAL A 43 -11.19 9.31 -3.01
CA VAL A 43 -10.98 9.06 -4.45
C VAL A 43 -12.21 9.50 -5.24
N LYS A 44 -12.03 10.42 -6.19
CA LYS A 44 -13.12 10.89 -7.07
C LYS A 44 -13.16 10.13 -8.39
N ASP A 45 -12.01 9.65 -8.86
CA ASP A 45 -11.86 8.90 -10.10
C ASP A 45 -10.81 7.78 -9.93
N ILE A 46 -11.01 6.63 -10.57
CA ILE A 46 -10.11 5.47 -10.43
C ILE A 46 -8.68 5.79 -10.92
N SER A 47 -8.49 6.75 -11.82
CA SER A 47 -7.16 7.19 -12.24
C SER A 47 -6.40 7.94 -11.14
N GLU A 48 -7.11 8.48 -10.15
CA GLU A 48 -6.49 9.15 -9.01
C GLU A 48 -5.83 8.16 -8.03
N ILE A 49 -6.03 6.85 -8.18
CA ILE A 49 -5.30 5.88 -7.35
C ILE A 49 -3.81 5.85 -7.70
N TYR A 50 -3.43 6.24 -8.93
CA TYR A 50 -2.04 6.18 -9.39
C TYR A 50 -1.17 7.29 -8.79
N GLY A 51 0.06 6.95 -8.42
CA GLY A 51 1.03 7.89 -7.86
C GLY A 51 1.69 7.36 -6.59
N THR A 52 2.45 8.22 -5.91
CA THR A 52 3.30 7.84 -4.78
C THR A 52 2.61 8.13 -3.45
N TYR A 53 2.37 7.08 -2.67
CA TYR A 53 1.86 7.15 -1.32
C TYR A 53 3.03 7.15 -0.35
N ALA A 54 3.06 8.17 0.52
CA ALA A 54 4.00 8.25 1.62
C ALA A 54 3.30 7.79 2.89
N GLN A 55 4.08 7.25 3.82
CA GLN A 55 3.58 6.95 5.15
C GLN A 55 3.05 8.22 5.81
N ALA A 56 1.81 8.18 6.29
CA ALA A 56 1.30 9.23 7.16
C ALA A 56 2.01 9.09 8.52
N GLU A 57 2.38 10.20 9.17
CA GLU A 57 3.11 10.17 10.45
C GLU A 57 2.36 9.43 11.58
N ALA A 58 1.07 9.13 11.38
CA ALA A 58 0.29 8.22 12.21
C ALA A 58 0.63 6.75 11.87
N SER A 59 1.58 6.18 12.61
CA SER A 59 1.87 4.75 12.60
C SER A 59 0.65 3.99 13.16
N ALA A 60 -0.11 3.34 12.28
CA ALA A 60 -1.16 2.41 12.71
C ALA A 60 -0.45 1.16 13.29
N GLY A 61 -0.82 0.80 14.53
CA GLY A 61 -0.09 -0.20 15.30
C GLY A 61 -0.14 -1.61 14.73
N ALA A 62 0.78 -2.45 15.19
CA ALA A 62 0.78 -3.89 14.95
C ALA A 62 -0.48 -4.53 15.56
N THR A 63 -1.25 -5.27 14.77
CA THR A 63 -2.37 -6.08 15.27
C THR A 63 -1.95 -7.55 15.38
N LYS A 64 -2.68 -8.34 16.19
CA LYS A 64 -2.41 -9.78 16.32
C LYS A 64 -2.68 -10.47 14.96
N GLY A 65 -1.62 -10.68 14.17
CA GLY A 65 -1.67 -11.36 12.88
C GLY A 65 -1.31 -10.52 11.65
N GLY A 66 -0.94 -9.24 11.81
CA GLY A 66 -0.47 -8.39 10.71
C GLY A 66 -0.32 -6.92 11.13
N GLN A 67 0.38 -6.10 10.33
CA GLN A 67 0.43 -4.64 10.55
C GLN A 67 -0.64 -3.95 9.71
N ALA A 68 -1.14 -2.82 10.23
CA ALA A 68 -1.88 -1.85 9.45
C ALA A 68 -1.03 -0.58 9.31
N GLN A 69 -1.19 0.15 8.22
CA GLN A 69 -0.50 1.42 8.02
C GLN A 69 -1.39 2.38 7.25
N ALA A 70 -1.43 3.64 7.69
CA ALA A 70 -2.05 4.72 6.96
C ALA A 70 -1.01 5.39 6.04
N MET A 71 -1.43 5.71 4.83
CA MET A 71 -0.60 6.36 3.82
C MET A 71 -1.42 7.43 3.12
N THR A 72 -0.75 8.48 2.64
CA THR A 72 -1.42 9.61 2.02
C THR A 72 -0.74 9.99 0.71
N LYS A 73 -1.55 10.42 -0.25
CA LYS A 73 -1.13 11.02 -1.52
C LYS A 73 -1.99 12.26 -1.78
N GLY A 74 -1.50 13.43 -1.40
CA GLY A 74 -2.28 14.66 -1.48
C GLY A 74 -3.50 14.56 -0.57
N GLU A 75 -4.69 14.72 -1.15
CA GLU A 75 -5.98 14.57 -0.44
C GLU A 75 -6.40 13.09 -0.27
N ILE A 76 -5.77 12.15 -0.98
CA ILE A 76 -6.20 10.76 -0.96
C ILE A 76 -5.51 10.03 0.19
N SER A 77 -6.33 9.39 1.02
CA SER A 77 -5.86 8.54 2.11
C SER A 77 -6.01 7.06 1.74
N LEU A 78 -5.03 6.26 2.15
CA LEU A 78 -4.98 4.82 1.91
C LEU A 78 -4.63 4.11 3.21
N ALA A 79 -5.58 3.35 3.75
CA ALA A 79 -5.33 2.46 4.86
C ALA A 79 -5.02 1.07 4.31
N ILE A 80 -3.82 0.55 4.57
CA ILE A 80 -3.43 -0.82 4.21
C ILE A 80 -3.32 -1.70 5.45
N ALA A 81 -3.70 -2.95 5.31
CA ALA A 81 -3.50 -4.00 6.29
C ALA A 81 -3.01 -5.26 5.57
N GLY A 82 -2.07 -5.97 6.17
CA GLY A 82 -1.54 -7.19 5.57
C GLY A 82 -0.70 -7.99 6.54
N SER A 83 -0.33 -9.18 6.10
CA SER A 83 0.57 -10.10 6.80
C SER A 83 1.69 -10.51 5.86
N GLY A 84 2.90 -10.78 6.34
CA GLY A 84 3.97 -11.20 5.43
C GLY A 84 5.37 -11.20 6.02
N ARG A 85 6.24 -11.95 5.34
CA ARG A 85 7.67 -12.08 5.68
C ARG A 85 8.36 -10.74 5.42
N GLY A 86 8.48 -9.92 6.47
CA GLY A 86 9.05 -8.58 6.46
C GLY A 86 8.14 -7.57 7.19
N TRP A 87 6.85 -7.61 6.89
CA TRP A 87 5.84 -6.75 7.55
C TRP A 87 5.66 -7.14 9.03
N ASP A 88 5.70 -8.43 9.36
CA ASP A 88 5.61 -8.92 10.75
C ASP A 88 6.87 -8.65 11.59
N VAL A 89 7.99 -8.31 10.96
CA VAL A 89 9.29 -8.06 11.64
C VAL A 89 9.47 -6.58 12.01
N GLY A 90 8.40 -5.77 11.90
CA GLY A 90 8.46 -4.34 12.19
C GLY A 90 9.08 -3.52 11.06
N VAL A 91 9.07 -4.03 9.82
CA VAL A 91 9.48 -3.25 8.65
C VAL A 91 8.35 -2.30 8.27
N THR A 92 8.58 -1.05 8.58
CA THR A 92 7.72 0.09 8.24
C THR A 92 7.91 0.44 6.76
N LEU A 93 6.87 0.35 5.92
CA LEU A 93 6.96 0.78 4.51
C LEU A 93 6.99 2.30 4.45
N GLY A 94 8.15 2.89 4.18
CA GLY A 94 8.29 4.35 4.04
C GLY A 94 7.40 4.95 2.94
N GLY A 95 7.12 4.19 1.88
CA GLY A 95 6.24 4.59 0.80
C GLY A 95 6.12 3.54 -0.30
N PHE A 96 5.11 3.68 -1.16
CA PHE A 96 5.06 2.95 -2.43
C PHE A 96 4.35 3.75 -3.52
N THR A 97 4.67 3.44 -4.77
CA THR A 97 4.04 4.02 -5.94
C THR A 97 3.11 3.01 -6.58
N ILE A 98 1.88 3.43 -6.87
CA ILE A 98 0.89 2.69 -7.65
C ILE A 98 0.95 3.18 -9.10
N LYS A 99 1.06 2.25 -10.04
CA LYS A 99 1.02 2.54 -11.48
C LYS A 99 -0.02 1.67 -12.15
N LYS A 100 -0.52 2.14 -13.30
CA LYS A 100 -1.34 1.32 -14.18
C LYS A 100 -0.48 0.17 -14.68
N LYS A 101 -1.05 -1.04 -14.67
CA LYS A 101 -0.43 -2.20 -15.31
C LYS A 101 -0.63 -2.06 -16.82
N GLU A 102 0.46 -2.04 -17.57
CA GLU A 102 0.47 -2.07 -19.04
C GLU A 102 0.31 -3.50 -19.58
#